data_AF-A0AAE2EJW3-F1
#
_entry.id   AF-A0AAE2EJW3-F1
#
_cell.length_a   1.000
_cell.length_b   1.000
_cell.length_c   1.000
_cell.angle_alpha   90.00
_cell.angle_beta   90.00
_cell.angle_gamma   90.00
#
_symmetry.space_group_name_H-M   'P 1'
#
loop_
_entity.id
_entity.type
_entity.pdbx_description
1 polymer ?
#
loop_
_entity_poly.entity_id
_entity_poly.type
_entity_poly.pdbx_seq_one_letter_code
_entity_poly.pdbx_strand_id
1 'polypeptide(L)'
;MAREDLISKKELLDATSISYGQLYRWKRKNLIPEDWFIRKSTFTGQETFFPKEDILKRIKKIQSMKENLSLDEMAEMFSPKLDQLEISRSELLEKGLISEPVMSFFEENADKRDDSFRLEEVLALYVLEGLLQSGDISLEEGKMVLEVMLSGARPERGRLIVLRKLGIATCLIAEGEAVFEQAVKVVATISLAEAGEELKTKLV
;
A
#
# COMPACT_ATOMS: atom_id res chain seq x y z
N MET A 1 -14.12 -8.63 19.72
CA MET A 1 -13.84 -9.78 18.83
C MET A 1 -14.72 -9.61 17.60
N ALA A 2 -14.19 -9.03 16.52
CA ALA A 2 -14.93 -8.89 15.28
C ALA A 2 -15.18 -10.29 14.70
N ARG A 3 -16.44 -10.63 14.41
CA ARG A 3 -16.74 -11.79 13.57
C ARG A 3 -16.08 -11.51 12.22
N GLU A 4 -15.06 -12.26 11.86
CA GLU A 4 -14.53 -12.25 10.49
C GLU A 4 -15.71 -12.57 9.56
N ASP A 5 -16.20 -11.57 8.83
CA ASP A 5 -17.28 -11.75 7.85
C ASP A 5 -16.66 -12.55 6.69
N LEU A 6 -17.10 -13.79 6.54
CA LEU A 6 -16.55 -14.73 5.58
C LEU A 6 -17.54 -14.92 4.44
N ILE A 7 -17.04 -14.93 3.22
CA ILE A 7 -17.81 -15.22 2.01
C ILE A 7 -17.43 -16.61 1.49
N SER A 8 -18.42 -17.41 1.11
CA SER A 8 -18.15 -18.70 0.48
C SER A 8 -17.59 -18.50 -0.93
N LYS A 9 -16.83 -19.48 -1.42
CA LYS A 9 -16.35 -19.48 -2.81
C LYS A 9 -17.47 -19.28 -3.82
N LYS A 10 -18.64 -19.87 -3.59
CA LYS A 10 -19.78 -19.77 -4.51
C LYS A 10 -20.29 -18.32 -4.58
N GLU A 11 -20.58 -17.73 -3.42
CA GLU A 11 -21.03 -16.34 -3.31
C GLU A 11 -19.99 -15.35 -3.86
N LEU A 12 -18.70 -15.63 -3.67
CA LEU A 12 -17.61 -14.80 -4.20
C LEU A 12 -17.62 -14.75 -5.72
N LEU A 13 -17.73 -15.92 -6.38
CA LEU A 13 -17.77 -16.01 -7.84
C LEU A 13 -19.01 -15.29 -8.40
N ASP A 14 -20.15 -15.49 -7.76
CA ASP A 14 -21.42 -14.86 -8.14
C ASP A 14 -21.35 -13.33 -7.98
N ALA A 15 -20.81 -12.84 -6.86
CA ALA A 15 -20.74 -11.41 -6.56
C ALA A 15 -19.73 -10.64 -7.42
N THR A 16 -18.67 -11.29 -7.90
CA THR A 16 -17.58 -10.64 -8.65
C THR A 16 -17.59 -10.94 -10.14
N SER A 17 -18.50 -11.81 -10.60
CA SER A 17 -18.62 -12.24 -11.99
C SER A 17 -17.32 -12.83 -12.58
N ILE A 18 -16.46 -13.40 -11.73
CA ILE A 18 -15.27 -14.13 -12.17
C ILE A 18 -15.56 -15.63 -12.28
N SER A 19 -14.91 -16.31 -13.21
CA SER A 19 -14.95 -17.77 -13.28
C SER A 19 -14.08 -18.42 -12.21
N TYR A 20 -14.42 -19.65 -11.82
CA TYR A 20 -13.58 -20.48 -10.95
C TYR A 20 -12.14 -20.64 -11.49
N GLY A 21 -11.99 -20.74 -12.82
CA GLY A 21 -10.69 -20.84 -13.47
C GLY A 21 -9.83 -19.57 -13.30
N GLN A 22 -10.46 -18.39 -13.31
CA GLN A 22 -9.76 -17.12 -13.02
C GLN A 22 -9.29 -17.06 -11.57
N LEU A 23 -10.18 -17.36 -10.62
CA LEU A 23 -9.85 -17.40 -9.20
C LEU A 23 -8.66 -18.35 -8.93
N TYR A 24 -8.66 -19.52 -9.58
CA TYR A 24 -7.59 -20.49 -9.45
C TYR A 24 -6.28 -20.05 -10.12
N ARG A 25 -6.33 -19.40 -11.29
CA ARG A 25 -5.15 -18.81 -11.94
C ARG A 25 -4.53 -17.72 -11.06
N TRP A 26 -5.36 -16.85 -10.48
CA TRP A 26 -4.92 -15.78 -9.59
C TRP A 26 -4.30 -16.32 -8.30
N LYS A 27 -4.85 -17.40 -7.75
CA LYS A 27 -4.21 -18.14 -6.66
C LYS A 27 -2.81 -18.61 -7.04
N ARG A 28 -2.67 -19.34 -8.16
CA ARG A 28 -1.36 -19.89 -8.60
C ARG A 28 -0.32 -18.82 -8.92
N LYS A 29 -0.77 -17.62 -9.27
CA LYS A 29 0.07 -16.45 -9.56
C LYS A 29 0.34 -15.58 -8.33
N ASN A 30 0.00 -16.06 -7.12
CA ASN A 30 0.15 -15.32 -5.85
C ASN A 30 -0.56 -13.95 -5.83
N LEU A 31 -1.54 -13.73 -6.72
CA LEU A 31 -2.35 -12.50 -6.71
C LEU A 31 -3.30 -12.47 -5.52
N ILE A 32 -3.70 -13.64 -5.03
CA ILE A 32 -4.53 -13.79 -3.83
C ILE A 32 -3.74 -14.63 -2.83
N PRO A 33 -3.49 -14.12 -1.61
CA PRO A 33 -2.78 -14.84 -0.57
C PRO A 33 -3.38 -16.22 -0.28
N GLU A 34 -2.54 -17.25 -0.09
CA GLU A 34 -3.02 -18.62 0.12
C GLU A 34 -3.74 -18.82 1.44
N ASP A 35 -3.35 -18.06 2.47
CA ASP A 35 -3.95 -18.02 3.80
C ASP A 35 -5.42 -17.54 3.78
N TRP A 36 -5.82 -16.80 2.74
CA TRP A 36 -7.21 -16.39 2.55
C TRP A 36 -8.11 -17.54 2.09
N PHE A 37 -7.56 -18.67 1.64
CA PHE A 37 -8.33 -19.85 1.22
C PHE A 37 -8.65 -20.75 2.41
N ILE A 38 -9.59 -20.31 3.25
CA ILE A 38 -9.94 -20.98 4.50
C ILE A 38 -10.88 -22.16 4.21
N ARG A 39 -10.38 -23.39 4.38
CA ARG A 39 -11.22 -24.59 4.20
C ARG A 39 -11.98 -24.90 5.49
N LYS A 40 -13.31 -24.98 5.41
CA LYS A 40 -14.18 -25.38 6.52
C LYS A 40 -15.02 -26.59 6.13
N SER A 41 -15.22 -27.50 7.07
CA SER A 41 -16.16 -28.61 6.92
C SER A 41 -17.59 -28.09 7.07
N THR A 42 -18.42 -28.28 6.05
CA THR A 42 -19.85 -27.98 6.04
C THR A 42 -20.65 -29.28 6.05
N PHE A 43 -21.96 -29.19 6.33
CA PHE A 43 -22.85 -30.34 6.40
C PHE A 43 -22.88 -31.15 5.08
N THR A 44 -22.56 -30.51 3.95
CA THR A 44 -22.56 -31.10 2.60
C THR A 44 -21.15 -31.37 2.04
N GLY A 45 -20.08 -31.16 2.82
CA GLY A 45 -18.71 -31.45 2.38
C GLY A 45 -17.65 -30.50 2.95
N GLN A 46 -16.62 -30.21 2.15
CA GLN A 46 -15.61 -29.20 2.49
C GLN A 46 -15.78 -27.99 1.58
N GLU A 47 -16.01 -26.82 2.17
CA GLU A 47 -16.15 -25.56 1.45
C GLU A 47 -14.96 -24.65 1.74
N THR A 48 -14.71 -23.73 0.81
CA THR A 48 -13.67 -22.70 0.96
C THR A 48 -14.34 -21.37 1.18
N PHE A 49 -13.89 -20.68 2.23
CA PHE A 49 -14.33 -19.36 2.64
C PHE A 49 -13.16 -18.38 2.52
N PHE A 50 -13.50 -17.11 2.39
CA PHE A 50 -12.56 -16.01 2.23
C PHE A 50 -12.93 -14.85 3.15
N PRO A 51 -11.97 -14.06 3.67
CA PRO A 51 -12.24 -12.78 4.33
C PRO A 51 -12.96 -11.85 3.35
N LYS A 52 -14.24 -11.58 3.59
CA LYS A 52 -15.17 -11.03 2.58
C LYS A 52 -14.73 -9.67 2.06
N GLU A 53 -14.36 -8.75 2.95
CA GLU A 53 -13.97 -7.40 2.53
C GLU A 53 -12.68 -7.41 1.73
N ASP A 54 -11.66 -8.13 2.22
CA ASP A 54 -10.34 -8.17 1.61
C ASP A 54 -10.38 -8.83 0.23
N ILE A 55 -11.07 -9.96 0.11
CA ILE A 55 -11.16 -10.69 -1.16
C ILE A 55 -11.95 -9.91 -2.21
N LEU A 56 -13.04 -9.22 -1.83
CA LEU A 56 -13.85 -8.43 -2.75
C LEU A 56 -13.09 -7.21 -3.26
N LYS A 57 -12.38 -6.49 -2.37
CA LYS A 57 -11.49 -5.39 -2.75
C LYS A 57 -10.40 -5.88 -3.69
N ARG A 58 -9.77 -7.01 -3.36
CA ARG A 58 -8.69 -7.62 -4.16
C ARG A 58 -9.16 -8.01 -5.56
N ILE A 59 -10.31 -8.67 -5.69
CA ILE A 59 -10.83 -9.09 -7.00
C ILE A 59 -11.17 -7.89 -7.88
N LYS A 60 -11.86 -6.89 -7.33
CA LYS A 60 -12.16 -5.64 -8.06
C LYS A 60 -10.89 -4.98 -8.58
N LYS A 61 -9.84 -4.96 -7.77
CA LYS A 61 -8.53 -4.42 -8.13
C LYS A 61 -7.85 -5.21 -9.24
N ILE A 62 -7.86 -6.55 -9.17
CA ILE A 62 -7.30 -7.40 -10.24
C ILE A 62 -8.08 -7.18 -11.54
N GLN A 63 -9.41 -7.03 -11.48
CA GLN A 63 -10.24 -6.77 -12.65
C GLN A 63 -9.91 -5.42 -13.31
N SER A 64 -9.73 -4.35 -12.53
CA SER A 64 -9.37 -3.03 -13.07
C SER A 64 -7.96 -2.99 -13.66
N MET A 65 -7.01 -3.77 -13.11
CA MET A 65 -5.62 -3.79 -13.60
C MET A 65 -5.45 -4.66 -14.85
N LYS A 66 -6.25 -5.73 -15.00
CA LYS A 66 -6.21 -6.63 -16.17
C LYS A 66 -6.54 -5.92 -17.50
N GLU A 67 -7.14 -4.74 -17.46
CA GLU A 67 -7.38 -3.93 -18.65
C GLU A 67 -6.08 -3.40 -19.26
N ASN A 68 -5.01 -3.26 -18.46
CA ASN A 68 -3.75 -2.63 -18.85
C ASN A 68 -2.50 -3.53 -18.71
N LEU A 69 -2.58 -4.67 -17.99
CA LEU A 69 -1.43 -5.50 -17.62
C LEU A 69 -1.70 -7.01 -17.80
N SER A 70 -0.65 -7.79 -18.06
CA SER A 70 -0.70 -9.25 -18.12
C SER A 70 -0.76 -9.88 -16.71
N LEU A 71 -1.19 -11.15 -16.65
CA LEU A 71 -1.25 -11.91 -15.39
C LEU A 71 0.12 -12.17 -14.76
N ASP A 72 1.18 -12.12 -15.56
CA ASP A 72 2.54 -12.39 -15.10
C ASP A 72 3.16 -11.11 -14.50
N GLU A 73 2.95 -9.96 -15.13
CA GLU A 73 3.34 -8.65 -14.60
C GLU A 73 2.62 -8.34 -13.28
N MET A 74 1.30 -8.62 -13.21
CA MET A 74 0.56 -8.49 -11.95
C MET A 74 1.10 -9.42 -10.85
N ALA A 75 1.59 -10.61 -11.19
CA ALA A 75 2.11 -11.57 -10.22
C ALA A 75 3.43 -11.12 -9.60
N GLU A 76 4.26 -10.43 -10.37
CA GLU A 76 5.50 -9.84 -9.88
C GLU A 76 5.23 -8.72 -8.88
N MET A 77 4.25 -7.84 -9.14
CA MET A 77 3.85 -6.74 -8.25
C MET A 77 3.44 -7.16 -6.83
N PHE A 78 2.96 -8.39 -6.65
CA PHE A 78 2.51 -8.92 -5.36
C PHE A 78 3.44 -9.99 -4.78
N SER A 79 4.60 -10.21 -5.40
CA SER A 79 5.60 -11.17 -4.93
C SER A 79 6.42 -10.58 -3.78
N PRO A 80 6.70 -11.34 -2.71
CA PRO A 80 7.62 -10.93 -1.63
C PRO A 80 9.08 -10.75 -2.09
N LYS A 81 9.38 -11.02 -3.38
CA LYS A 81 10.68 -10.68 -3.98
C LYS A 81 10.89 -9.17 -4.16
N LEU A 82 9.81 -8.38 -4.26
CA LEU A 82 9.91 -6.92 -4.38
C LEU A 82 10.39 -6.25 -3.09
N ASP A 83 10.14 -6.88 -1.94
CA ASP A 83 10.58 -6.40 -0.64
C ASP A 83 12.11 -6.56 -0.45
N GLN A 84 12.77 -7.27 -1.39
CA GLN A 84 14.23 -7.42 -1.47
C GLN A 84 14.84 -6.66 -2.66
N LEU A 85 14.03 -5.88 -3.39
CA LEU A 85 14.51 -5.09 -4.51
C LEU A 85 15.23 -3.86 -3.95
N GLU A 86 16.53 -3.77 -4.22
CA GLU A 86 17.31 -2.56 -3.99
C GLU A 86 17.19 -1.68 -5.24
N ILE A 87 16.53 -0.54 -5.08
CA ILE A 87 16.29 0.43 -6.16
C ILE A 87 17.35 1.52 -6.06
N SER A 88 17.99 1.85 -7.18
CA SER A 88 19.05 2.86 -7.18
C SER A 88 18.51 4.29 -7.17
N ARG A 89 19.29 5.24 -6.63
CA ARG A 89 18.99 6.68 -6.71
C ARG A 89 18.72 7.13 -8.14
N SER A 90 19.61 6.77 -9.07
CA SER A 90 19.51 7.15 -10.48
C SER A 90 18.23 6.65 -11.12
N GLU A 91 17.79 5.43 -10.80
CA GLU A 91 16.52 4.89 -11.29
C GLU A 91 15.31 5.71 -10.82
N LEU A 92 15.29 6.13 -9.55
CA LEU A 92 14.21 6.95 -8.99
C LEU A 92 14.13 8.34 -9.65
N LEU A 93 15.28 8.94 -9.95
CA LEU A 93 15.39 10.24 -10.61
C LEU A 93 15.06 10.16 -12.10
N GLU A 94 15.59 9.16 -12.82
CA GLU A 94 15.38 8.98 -14.26
C GLU A 94 13.93 8.65 -14.61
N LYS A 95 13.26 7.85 -13.78
CA LYS A 95 11.82 7.57 -13.92
C LYS A 95 10.95 8.77 -13.52
N GLY A 96 11.55 9.85 -13.00
CA GLY A 96 10.83 11.04 -12.52
C GLY A 96 9.92 10.77 -11.34
N LEU A 97 10.24 9.73 -10.54
CA LEU A 97 9.45 9.36 -9.36
C LEU A 97 9.74 10.30 -8.20
N ILE A 98 11.01 10.71 -8.08
CA ILE A 98 11.51 11.58 -7.02
C ILE A 98 12.29 12.72 -7.65
N SER A 99 12.16 13.92 -7.08
CA SER A 99 12.93 15.09 -7.48
C SER A 99 14.23 15.22 -6.68
N GLU A 100 15.25 15.85 -7.28
CA GLU A 100 16.55 16.04 -6.64
C GLU A 100 16.49 16.72 -5.25
N PRO A 101 15.65 17.75 -5.04
CA PRO A 101 15.51 18.37 -3.71
C PRO A 101 14.98 17.41 -2.66
N VAL A 102 14.02 16.55 -3.01
CA VAL A 102 13.40 15.59 -2.09
C VAL A 102 14.36 14.44 -1.80
N MET A 103 15.11 13.98 -2.80
CA MET A 103 16.18 13.00 -2.63
C MET A 103 17.24 13.50 -1.64
N SER A 104 17.76 14.71 -1.87
CA SER A 104 18.78 15.32 -1.01
C SER A 104 18.27 15.49 0.42
N PHE A 105 17.03 15.97 0.57
CA PHE A 105 16.39 16.10 1.88
C PHE A 105 16.27 14.76 2.61
N PHE A 106 15.91 13.69 1.92
CA PHE A 106 15.82 12.36 2.51
C PHE A 106 17.19 11.86 2.99
N GLU A 107 18.22 11.94 2.14
CA GLU A 107 19.59 11.50 2.48
C GLU A 107 20.12 12.21 3.73
N GLU A 108 19.86 13.52 3.85
CA GLU A 108 20.26 14.32 5.01
C GLU A 108 19.55 13.93 6.31
N ASN A 109 18.27 13.56 6.24
CA ASN A 109 17.44 13.34 7.43
C ASN A 109 17.28 11.86 7.82
N ALA A 110 17.56 10.93 6.90
CA ALA A 110 17.52 9.48 7.14
C ALA A 110 18.89 8.88 7.51
N ASP A 111 19.94 9.71 7.61
CA ASP A 111 21.36 9.31 7.80
C ASP A 111 21.79 8.17 6.85
N LYS A 112 21.25 8.20 5.63
CA LYS A 112 21.47 7.19 4.61
C LYS A 112 22.44 7.73 3.57
N ARG A 113 23.55 7.01 3.38
CA ARG A 113 24.64 7.37 2.46
C ARG A 113 24.87 6.36 1.33
N ASP A 114 24.05 5.32 1.28
CA ASP A 114 24.12 4.32 0.22
C ASP A 114 23.15 4.69 -0.90
N ASP A 115 23.53 4.34 -2.13
CA ASP A 115 22.81 4.66 -3.37
C ASP A 115 21.65 3.68 -3.64
N SER A 116 21.49 2.69 -2.76
CA SER A 116 20.47 1.64 -2.81
C SER A 116 19.34 1.93 -1.83
N PHE A 117 18.09 1.79 -2.27
CA PHE A 117 16.90 2.04 -1.46
C PHE A 117 16.00 0.80 -1.44
N ARG A 118 15.58 0.40 -0.24
CA ARG A 118 14.57 -0.64 -0.06
C ARG A 118 13.18 -0.08 -0.31
N LEU A 119 12.22 -0.96 -0.56
CA LEU A 119 10.86 -0.58 -0.88
C LEU A 119 10.22 0.34 0.17
N GLU A 120 10.50 0.14 1.47
CA GLU A 120 9.95 1.00 2.53
C GLU A 120 10.50 2.43 2.45
N GLU A 121 11.77 2.58 2.08
CA GLU A 121 12.44 3.87 1.94
C GLU A 121 11.96 4.57 0.66
N VAL A 122 11.78 3.82 -0.43
CA VAL A 122 11.20 4.37 -1.67
C VAL A 122 9.75 4.79 -1.45
N LEU A 123 8.97 4.05 -0.67
CA LEU A 123 7.61 4.45 -0.29
C LEU A 123 7.62 5.75 0.52
N ALA A 124 8.53 5.88 1.49
CA ALA A 124 8.69 7.12 2.27
C ALA A 124 9.06 8.31 1.37
N LEU A 125 10.01 8.12 0.46
CA LEU A 125 10.41 9.10 -0.56
C LEU A 125 9.23 9.52 -1.45
N TYR A 126 8.46 8.55 -1.97
CA TYR A 126 7.33 8.79 -2.86
C TYR A 126 6.20 9.58 -2.18
N VAL A 127 5.89 9.22 -0.93
CA VAL A 127 4.90 9.95 -0.12
C VAL A 127 5.39 11.37 0.18
N LEU A 128 6.67 11.53 0.51
CA LEU A 128 7.27 12.83 0.77
C LEU A 128 7.25 13.73 -0.47
N GLU A 129 7.60 13.19 -1.64
CA GLU A 129 7.54 13.90 -2.93
C GLU A 129 6.14 14.48 -3.17
N GLY A 130 5.10 13.64 -3.04
CA GLY A 130 3.72 14.07 -3.24
C GLY A 130 3.28 15.18 -2.29
N LEU A 131 3.62 15.06 -1.00
CA LEU A 131 3.25 16.04 0.03
C LEU A 131 3.97 17.39 -0.13
N LEU A 132 5.24 17.38 -0.56
CA LEU A 132 6.00 18.59 -0.79
C LEU A 132 5.60 19.27 -2.11
N GLN A 133 5.35 18.50 -3.17
CA GLN A 133 4.89 19.04 -4.45
C GLN A 133 3.49 19.64 -4.37
N SER A 134 2.59 19.05 -3.57
CA SER A 134 1.24 19.61 -3.36
C SER A 134 1.26 20.90 -2.53
N GLY A 135 2.34 21.15 -1.78
CA GLY A 135 2.43 22.25 -0.82
C GLY A 135 1.61 22.02 0.45
N ASP A 136 1.15 20.78 0.69
CA ASP A 136 0.41 20.43 1.91
C ASP A 136 1.30 20.57 3.16
N ILE A 137 2.58 20.22 2.99
CA ILE A 137 3.59 20.32 4.04
C ILE A 137 4.79 21.19 3.61
N SER A 138 5.46 21.76 4.59
CA SER A 138 6.78 22.38 4.45
C SER A 138 7.91 21.34 4.57
N LEU A 139 9.13 21.75 4.19
CA LEU A 139 10.34 20.92 4.38
C LEU A 139 10.57 20.56 5.86
N GLU A 140 10.31 21.48 6.79
CA GLU A 140 10.46 21.20 8.23
C GLU A 140 9.47 20.12 8.69
N GLU A 141 8.22 20.19 8.22
CA GLU A 141 7.19 19.19 8.52
C GLU A 141 7.49 17.83 7.85
N GLY A 142 8.20 17.84 6.73
CA GLY A 142 8.68 16.63 6.05
C GLY A 142 9.56 15.74 6.93
N LYS A 143 10.30 16.31 7.89
CA LYS A 143 11.15 15.54 8.81
C LYS A 143 10.31 14.62 9.69
N MET A 144 9.21 15.14 10.23
CA MET A 144 8.29 14.35 11.05
C MET A 144 7.64 13.23 10.24
N VAL A 145 7.29 13.51 8.97
CA VAL A 145 6.73 12.49 8.07
C VAL A 145 7.72 11.35 7.84
N LEU A 146 8.99 11.67 7.55
CA LEU A 146 10.04 10.67 7.37
C LEU A 146 10.26 9.85 8.64
N GLU A 147 10.33 10.51 9.80
CA GLU A 147 10.52 9.83 11.08
C GLU A 147 9.41 8.80 11.34
N VAL A 148 8.15 9.18 11.16
CA VAL A 148 7.00 8.29 11.35
C VAL A 148 6.98 7.16 10.32
N MET A 149 7.30 7.43 9.07
CA MET A 149 7.34 6.42 8.01
C MET A 149 8.44 5.38 8.23
N LEU A 150 9.58 5.79 8.79
CA LEU A 150 10.75 4.94 8.99
C LEU A 150 10.80 4.26 10.38
N SER A 151 9.92 4.61 11.33
CA SER A 151 9.98 4.12 12.72
C SER A 151 9.58 2.65 12.93
N GLY A 152 9.36 1.86 11.87
CA GLY A 152 9.31 0.39 11.92
C GLY A 152 7.98 -0.28 12.28
N ALA A 153 6.90 0.47 12.49
CA ALA A 153 5.55 -0.09 12.72
C ALA A 153 4.78 -0.23 11.39
N ARG A 154 5.19 -1.20 10.55
CA ARG A 154 4.55 -1.63 9.28
C ARG A 154 3.74 -0.52 8.55
N PRO A 155 4.40 0.36 7.78
CA PRO A 155 3.74 1.44 7.07
C PRO A 155 2.70 0.94 6.04
N GLU A 156 2.82 -0.29 5.52
CA GLU A 156 2.06 -0.74 4.35
C GLU A 156 0.54 -0.90 4.51
N ARG A 157 0.01 -0.95 5.74
CA ARG A 157 -1.42 -1.22 5.99
C ARG A 157 -2.19 -0.06 6.61
N GLY A 158 -1.49 1.03 6.94
CA GLY A 158 -2.09 2.20 7.56
C GLY A 158 -2.38 3.33 6.58
N ARG A 159 -2.97 4.38 7.11
CA ARG A 159 -3.04 5.70 6.45
C ARG A 159 -2.16 6.68 7.20
N LEU A 160 -1.29 7.38 6.48
CA LEU A 160 -0.59 8.55 7.01
C LEU A 160 -1.58 9.70 7.09
N ILE A 161 -1.68 10.33 8.25
CA ILE A 161 -2.54 11.47 8.50
C ILE A 161 -1.66 12.62 8.97
N VAL A 162 -1.66 13.71 8.21
CA VAL A 162 -0.99 14.96 8.59
C VAL A 162 -2.04 15.91 9.14
N LEU A 163 -1.79 16.43 10.34
CA LEU A 163 -2.69 17.28 11.10
C LEU A 163 -2.02 18.62 11.37
N ARG A 164 -2.81 19.69 11.46
CA ARG A 164 -2.33 21.01 11.86
C ARG A 164 -3.32 21.68 12.80
N LYS A 165 -2.82 22.18 13.92
CA LYS A 165 -3.60 22.94 14.91
C LYS A 165 -2.79 24.14 15.38
N LEU A 166 -3.39 25.33 15.31
CA LEU A 166 -2.73 26.60 15.70
C LEU A 166 -1.35 26.81 15.03
N GLY A 167 -1.21 26.37 13.77
CA GLY A 167 0.04 26.48 13.01
C GLY A 167 1.08 25.40 13.31
N ILE A 168 0.85 24.54 14.31
CA ILE A 168 1.74 23.42 14.64
C ILE A 168 1.23 22.17 13.93
N ALA A 169 2.10 21.53 13.16
CA ALA A 169 1.78 20.26 12.52
C ALA A 169 2.26 19.05 13.32
N THR A 170 1.59 17.93 13.10
CA THR A 170 1.98 16.61 13.56
C THR A 170 1.48 15.58 12.56
N CYS A 171 2.05 14.37 12.57
CA CYS A 171 1.57 13.30 11.73
C CYS A 171 1.61 11.96 12.46
N LEU A 172 0.77 11.03 12.01
CA LEU A 172 0.72 9.67 12.52
C LEU A 172 0.26 8.72 11.43
N ILE A 173 0.62 7.44 11.59
CA ILE A 173 0.03 6.35 10.81
C ILE A 173 -1.03 5.68 11.69
N ALA A 174 -2.24 5.54 11.15
CA ALA A 174 -3.34 4.89 11.85
C ALA A 174 -3.98 3.80 10.99
N GLU A 175 -4.44 2.73 11.63
CA GLU A 175 -5.32 1.72 11.05
C GLU A 175 -6.75 1.91 11.60
N GLY A 176 -7.73 2.09 10.71
CA GLY A 176 -9.14 2.28 11.09
C GLY A 176 -9.62 3.73 11.23
N GLU A 177 -10.76 3.89 11.91
CA GLU A 177 -11.40 5.20 12.12
C GLU A 177 -10.65 6.04 13.17
N ALA A 178 -10.55 7.33 12.91
CA ALA A 178 -9.96 8.30 13.82
C ALA A 178 -10.93 9.46 14.01
N VAL A 179 -11.14 9.88 15.26
CA VAL A 179 -11.95 11.04 15.61
C VAL A 179 -11.00 12.15 16.05
N PHE A 180 -11.11 13.30 15.39
CA PHE A 180 -10.30 14.48 15.69
C PHE A 180 -11.10 15.48 16.54
N GLU A 181 -10.41 16.24 17.38
CA GLU A 181 -11.04 17.38 18.06
C GLU A 181 -11.40 18.50 17.07
N GLN A 182 -12.32 19.38 17.46
CA GLN A 182 -12.96 20.34 16.56
C GLN A 182 -12.01 21.35 15.88
N ALA A 183 -10.89 21.71 16.51
CA ALA A 183 -9.97 22.73 16.00
C ALA A 183 -8.81 22.17 15.17
N VAL A 184 -8.73 20.84 14.99
CA VAL A 184 -7.69 20.20 14.18
C VAL A 184 -8.07 20.26 12.71
N LYS A 185 -7.15 20.76 11.88
CA LYS A 185 -7.23 20.64 10.42
C LYS A 185 -6.51 19.38 9.98
N VAL A 186 -7.19 18.50 9.26
CA VAL A 186 -6.54 17.44 8.49
C VAL A 186 -5.96 18.07 7.23
N VAL A 187 -4.64 18.01 7.10
CA VAL A 187 -3.88 18.60 6.00
C VAL A 187 -3.78 17.62 4.85
N ALA A 188 -3.42 16.37 5.14
CA ALA A 188 -3.33 15.31 4.15
C ALA A 188 -3.74 13.97 4.77
N THR A 189 -4.28 13.07 3.94
CA THR A 189 -4.55 11.67 4.31
C THR A 189 -4.14 10.78 3.16
N ILE A 190 -3.14 9.93 3.38
CA ILE A 190 -2.54 9.09 2.34
C ILE A 190 -2.67 7.63 2.75
N SER A 191 -3.31 6.83 1.90
CA SER A 191 -3.34 5.38 2.03
C SER A 191 -1.98 4.81 1.62
N LEU A 192 -1.25 4.23 2.57
CA LEU A 192 0.09 3.71 2.30
C LEU A 192 0.06 2.43 1.45
N ALA A 193 -1.02 1.67 1.54
CA ALA A 193 -1.27 0.53 0.65
C ALA A 193 -1.44 0.99 -0.81
N GLU A 194 -2.25 2.03 -1.06
CA GLU A 194 -2.49 2.56 -2.40
C GLU A 194 -1.22 3.22 -2.96
N ALA A 195 -0.52 4.00 -2.14
CA ALA A 195 0.75 4.63 -2.52
C ALA A 195 1.82 3.58 -2.86
N GLY A 196 1.92 2.51 -2.07
CA GLY A 196 2.85 1.40 -2.34
C GLY A 196 2.51 0.63 -3.62
N GLU A 197 1.23 0.42 -3.90
CA GLU A 197 0.80 -0.24 -5.14
C GLU A 197 1.01 0.64 -6.38
N GLU A 198 0.74 1.95 -6.27
CA GLU A 198 1.03 2.91 -7.35
C GLU A 198 2.53 2.97 -7.62
N LEU A 199 3.34 3.08 -6.56
CA LEU A 199 4.80 3.07 -6.66
C LEU A 199 5.30 1.81 -7.36
N LYS A 200 4.83 0.62 -6.95
CA LYS A 200 5.17 -0.65 -7.60
C LYS A 200 4.80 -0.66 -9.08
N THR A 201 3.68 -0.04 -9.46
CA THR A 201 3.26 0.07 -10.87
C THR A 201 4.21 0.96 -11.68
N LYS A 202 4.75 2.02 -11.08
CA LYS A 202 5.66 2.94 -11.76
C LYS A 202 7.12 2.45 -11.79
N LEU A 203 7.47 1.51 -10.92
CA LEU A 203 8.79 0.91 -10.87
C LEU A 203 9.00 -0.18 -11.93
N VAL A 204 7.96 -0.97 -12.24
CA VAL A 204 7.95 -1.92 -13.37
C VAL A 204 7.94 -1.16 -14.70
#